data_AF-F8ACC4-F1
#
_entry.id   AF-F8ACC4-F1
#
_cell.length_a   1.000
_cell.length_b   1.000
_cell.length_c   1.000
_cell.angle_alpha   90.00
_cell.angle_beta   90.00
_cell.angle_gamma   90.00
#
_symmetry.space_group_name_H-M   'P 1'
#
loop_
_entity.id
_entity.type
_entity.pdbx_description
1 polymer ?
#
loop_
_entity_poly.entity_id
_entity_poly.type
_entity_poly.pdbx_seq_one_letter_code
_entity_poly.pdbx_strand_id
1 'polypeptide(L)'
;MNIAIVKDEIFLKHNPGEYHPERPERLEKIYSRLEKPDINNLYKILAPREATFEELTWNHSPEYVKTVQQTSGQSVQLDADTATSPESYEAAIKAVGAQFVGLDAIFSDQAKQVFALVRPPGHHAEYDRAMGFCLFNNVALAAHYALKKLGLKRILIVDWDLHHGNGTQKSFYHHREVLFFSSHQYPYYPGTGTVEEIGEGEGKGFTVNVPLPAGCGDLEYATVYRQILLPIAERFKPELVLVSAGFDIYFGDPLGGMQVTPIGVAYLARLVKQIADKHCNGRLLLTLEGGYSLQGLADSLAAVLFELAGRSLIPTDKLEEMEEKDREPEVLNYVKAVHKDFWPELA
;
A
#
# COMPACT_ATOMS: atom_id res chain seq x y z
N MET A 1 -2.54 20.41 -11.92
CA MET A 1 -1.51 19.36 -11.79
C MET A 1 -2.19 18.13 -11.22
N ASN A 2 -2.10 16.98 -11.87
CA ASN A 2 -2.94 15.81 -11.54
C ASN A 2 -2.44 14.98 -10.36
N ILE A 3 -1.17 15.13 -10.00
CA ILE A 3 -0.52 14.38 -8.92
C ILE A 3 -0.25 15.31 -7.75
N ALA A 4 -0.57 14.87 -6.53
CA ALA A 4 -0.10 15.50 -5.30
C ALA A 4 0.72 14.51 -4.46
N ILE A 5 1.69 15.04 -3.74
CA ILE A 5 2.45 14.31 -2.73
C ILE A 5 2.11 14.90 -1.37
N VAL A 6 1.71 14.05 -0.43
CA VAL A 6 1.57 14.45 0.97
C VAL A 6 2.88 14.06 1.67
N LYS A 7 3.60 15.05 2.19
CA LYS A 7 4.85 14.85 2.92
C LYS A 7 5.02 15.88 4.03
N ASP A 8 5.78 15.54 5.05
CA ASP A 8 6.08 16.41 6.19
C ASP A 8 7.42 16.02 6.81
N GLU A 9 8.07 16.96 7.51
CA GLU A 9 9.34 16.72 8.21
C GLU A 9 9.14 15.84 9.46
N ILE A 10 7.95 15.83 10.06
CA ILE A 10 7.64 14.98 11.22
C ILE A 10 7.84 13.49 10.92
N PHE A 11 7.61 13.06 9.69
CA PHE A 11 7.82 11.67 9.27
C PHE A 11 9.30 11.27 9.33
N LEU A 12 10.24 12.22 9.30
CA LEU A 12 11.67 11.97 9.51
C LEU A 12 12.03 11.81 10.99
N LYS A 13 11.13 12.16 11.92
CA LYS A 13 11.37 12.11 13.37
C LYS A 13 10.97 10.79 14.02
N HIS A 14 10.17 9.95 13.34
CA HIS A 14 10.02 8.55 13.74
C HIS A 14 11.37 7.84 13.62
N ASN A 15 11.95 7.41 14.74
CA ASN A 15 13.25 6.75 14.79
C ASN A 15 13.19 5.52 15.72
N PRO A 16 12.83 4.34 15.21
CA PRO A 16 12.64 3.14 16.02
C PRO A 16 13.94 2.55 16.61
N GLY A 17 15.13 3.10 16.27
CA GLY A 17 16.40 2.74 16.89
C GLY A 17 17.55 2.54 15.91
N GLU A 18 18.76 2.39 16.44
CA GLU A 18 19.95 2.10 15.62
C GLU A 18 19.84 0.73 14.93
N TYR A 19 20.35 0.65 13.70
CA TYR A 19 20.33 -0.55 12.84
C TYR A 19 18.93 -1.06 12.44
N HIS A 20 17.87 -0.38 12.86
CA HIS A 20 16.52 -0.72 12.45
C HIS A 20 16.33 -0.46 10.94
N PRO A 21 15.73 -1.40 10.18
CA PRO A 21 15.56 -1.24 8.73
C PRO A 21 14.56 -0.13 8.39
N GLU A 22 13.48 0.01 9.18
CA GLU A 22 12.58 1.16 9.13
C GLU A 22 13.30 2.35 9.77
N ARG A 23 13.79 3.30 8.96
CA ARG A 23 14.64 4.42 9.42
C ARG A 23 14.43 5.70 8.60
N PRO A 24 14.73 6.90 9.16
CA PRO A 24 14.51 8.18 8.48
C PRO A 24 15.09 8.28 7.07
N GLU A 25 16.24 7.64 6.84
CA GLU A 25 16.97 7.68 5.57
C GLU A 25 16.15 7.15 4.39
N ARG A 26 15.11 6.33 4.66
CA ARG A 26 14.12 5.90 3.64
C ARG A 26 13.46 7.12 3.00
N LEU A 27 12.91 8.03 3.81
CA LEU A 27 12.26 9.24 3.33
C LEU A 27 13.27 10.30 2.89
N GLU A 28 14.43 10.43 3.54
CA GLU A 28 15.46 11.38 3.10
C GLU A 28 15.91 11.09 1.66
N LYS A 29 16.12 9.80 1.36
CA LYS A 29 16.52 9.36 0.02
C LYS A 29 15.41 9.61 -1.01
N ILE A 30 14.15 9.37 -0.65
CA ILE A 30 13.00 9.70 -1.49
C ILE A 30 12.93 11.22 -1.72
N TYR A 31 13.00 12.04 -0.68
CA TYR A 31 12.89 13.49 -0.80
C TYR A 31 14.00 14.07 -1.68
N SER A 32 15.24 13.59 -1.53
CA SER A 32 16.35 13.95 -2.41
C SER A 32 16.11 13.56 -3.88
N ARG A 33 15.45 12.41 -4.12
CA ARG A 33 15.08 11.98 -5.47
C ARG A 33 13.98 12.84 -6.09
N LEU A 34 13.02 13.28 -5.29
CA LEU A 34 11.91 14.13 -5.73
C LEU A 34 12.36 15.53 -6.17
N GLU A 35 13.44 16.05 -5.58
CA GLU A 35 14.00 17.37 -5.91
C GLU A 35 14.72 17.41 -7.28
N LYS A 36 14.99 16.25 -7.88
CA LYS A 36 15.70 16.17 -9.15
C LYS A 36 14.87 16.82 -10.29
N PRO A 37 15.52 17.49 -11.27
CA PRO A 37 14.82 18.27 -12.31
C PRO A 37 13.85 17.48 -13.19
N ASP A 38 14.02 16.16 -13.28
CA ASP A 38 13.17 15.26 -14.05
C ASP A 38 11.84 14.93 -13.34
N ILE A 39 11.77 15.15 -12.02
CA ILE A 39 10.61 14.79 -11.17
C ILE A 39 9.95 16.00 -10.48
N ASN A 40 10.72 17.02 -10.10
CA ASN A 40 10.24 18.11 -9.24
C ASN A 40 9.09 18.96 -9.83
N ASN A 41 8.78 18.79 -11.12
CA ASN A 41 7.69 19.44 -11.82
C ASN A 41 6.50 18.51 -12.13
N LEU A 42 6.45 17.30 -11.55
CA LEU A 42 5.37 16.33 -11.78
C LEU A 42 4.22 16.43 -10.77
N TYR A 43 4.48 16.99 -9.59
CA TYR A 43 3.57 16.96 -8.46
C TYR A 43 3.50 18.30 -7.73
N LYS A 44 2.41 18.49 -6.99
CA LYS A 44 2.29 19.54 -5.96
C LYS A 44 2.43 18.92 -4.58
N ILE A 45 2.85 19.72 -3.60
CA ILE A 45 2.99 19.27 -2.21
C ILE A 45 1.73 19.65 -1.42
N LEU A 46 1.26 18.73 -0.58
CA LEU A 46 0.24 18.95 0.44
C LEU A 46 0.83 18.65 1.81
N ALA A 47 0.42 19.41 2.82
CA ALA A 47 0.75 19.14 4.21
C ALA A 47 -0.30 18.20 4.82
N PRO A 48 0.10 17.22 5.66
CA PRO A 48 -0.86 16.40 6.39
C PRO A 48 -1.56 17.23 7.48
N ARG A 49 -2.68 16.71 7.97
CA ARG A 49 -3.26 17.12 9.26
C ARG A 49 -3.06 16.01 10.29
N GLU A 50 -3.35 16.29 11.54
CA GLU A 50 -3.47 15.26 12.56
C GLU A 50 -4.81 14.52 12.42
N ALA A 51 -4.77 13.20 12.49
CA ALA A 51 -5.97 12.40 12.70
C ALA A 51 -6.45 12.55 14.15
N THR A 52 -7.75 12.70 14.34
CA THR A 52 -8.33 12.81 15.68
C THR A 52 -8.39 11.43 16.34
N PHE A 53 -8.51 11.41 17.68
CA PHE A 53 -8.73 10.17 18.42
C PHE A 53 -9.92 9.36 17.89
N GLU A 54 -11.05 10.03 17.61
CA GLU A 54 -12.24 9.37 17.05
C GLU A 54 -11.95 8.72 15.69
N GLU A 55 -11.20 9.41 14.82
CA GLU A 55 -10.85 8.88 13.49
C GLU A 55 -9.96 7.64 13.62
N LEU A 56 -8.98 7.63 14.52
CA LEU A 56 -8.14 6.46 14.79
C LEU A 56 -8.98 5.26 15.27
N THR A 57 -10.02 5.52 16.06
CA THR A 57 -10.93 4.46 16.56
C THR A 57 -11.87 3.87 15.49
N TRP A 58 -11.84 4.36 14.26
CA TRP A 58 -12.59 3.72 13.18
C TRP A 58 -12.02 2.36 12.79
N ASN A 59 -10.71 2.15 12.98
CA ASN A 59 -10.02 0.90 12.69
C ASN A 59 -9.45 0.22 13.93
N HIS A 60 -9.21 0.98 15.00
CA HIS A 60 -8.50 0.49 16.18
C HIS A 60 -9.33 0.60 17.45
N SER A 61 -9.05 -0.25 18.44
CA SER A 61 -9.69 -0.17 19.75
C SER A 61 -9.33 1.15 20.46
N PRO A 62 -10.28 1.79 21.16
CA PRO A 62 -9.97 2.99 21.96
C PRO A 62 -8.85 2.77 22.97
N GLU A 63 -8.73 1.55 23.52
CA GLU A 63 -7.68 1.15 24.45
C GLU A 63 -6.31 1.18 23.76
N TYR A 64 -6.20 0.57 22.57
CA TYR A 64 -4.96 0.58 21.79
C TYR A 64 -4.54 1.98 21.37
N VAL A 65 -5.49 2.82 20.90
CA VAL A 65 -5.17 4.22 20.55
C VAL A 65 -4.59 4.95 21.76
N LYS A 66 -5.13 4.74 22.97
CA LYS A 66 -4.56 5.31 24.20
C LYS A 66 -3.18 4.77 24.52
N THR A 67 -2.95 3.47 24.34
CA THR A 67 -1.62 2.86 24.55
C THR A 67 -0.56 3.49 23.64
N VAL A 68 -0.85 3.64 22.34
CA VAL A 68 0.08 4.29 21.41
C VAL A 68 0.22 5.79 21.74
N GLN A 69 -0.86 6.47 22.12
CA GLN A 69 -0.79 7.87 22.56
C GLN A 69 0.11 8.08 23.79
N GLN A 70 0.13 7.13 24.73
CA GLN A 70 0.97 7.19 25.93
C GLN A 70 2.47 7.08 25.63
N THR A 71 2.87 6.60 24.44
CA THR A 71 4.28 6.58 24.04
C THR A 71 4.78 7.97 23.59
N SER A 72 3.89 8.96 23.46
CA SER A 72 4.27 10.32 23.07
C SER A 72 5.33 10.89 24.02
N GLY A 73 6.43 11.39 23.45
CA GLY A 73 7.56 11.90 24.22
C GLY A 73 8.49 10.81 24.79
N GLN A 74 8.27 9.54 24.47
CA GLN A 74 9.01 8.40 25.01
C GLN A 74 9.45 7.41 23.91
N SER A 75 10.54 6.69 24.16
CA SER A 75 10.90 5.51 23.38
C SER A 75 10.33 4.26 24.05
N VAL A 76 9.48 3.52 23.34
CA VAL A 76 8.76 2.35 23.87
C VAL A 76 8.85 1.21 22.86
N GLN A 77 9.22 0.02 23.33
CA GLN A 77 9.09 -1.21 22.54
C GLN A 77 7.65 -1.71 22.64
N LEU A 78 6.91 -1.71 21.53
CA LEU A 78 5.51 -2.14 21.48
C LEU A 78 5.37 -3.62 21.09
N ASP A 79 6.27 -4.12 20.25
CA ASP A 79 6.40 -5.54 19.88
C ASP A 79 7.87 -5.87 19.56
N ALA A 80 8.21 -7.12 19.28
CA ALA A 80 9.59 -7.56 19.03
C ALA A 80 10.33 -6.75 17.94
N ASP A 81 9.60 -6.29 16.92
CA ASP A 81 10.14 -5.53 15.79
C ASP A 81 9.61 -4.08 15.74
N THR A 82 8.70 -3.69 16.63
CA THR A 82 7.99 -2.41 16.52
C THR A 82 8.26 -1.54 17.74
N ALA A 83 8.95 -0.42 17.51
CA ALA A 83 9.36 0.51 18.56
C ALA A 83 8.97 1.95 18.21
N THR A 84 8.82 2.77 19.24
CA THR A 84 8.59 4.21 19.13
C THR A 84 9.81 5.01 19.57
N SER A 85 9.85 6.25 19.08
CA SER A 85 10.65 7.39 19.54
C SER A 85 9.73 8.49 20.06
N PRO A 86 10.25 9.55 20.72
CA PRO A 86 9.45 10.63 21.27
C PRO A 86 8.41 11.24 20.31
N GLU A 87 8.77 11.40 19.04
CA GLU A 87 7.92 12.00 18.00
C GLU A 87 7.06 10.99 17.23
N SER A 88 7.16 9.69 17.54
CA SER A 88 6.51 8.64 16.74
C SER A 88 4.99 8.70 16.79
N TYR A 89 4.41 9.06 17.93
CA TYR A 89 2.96 9.22 18.02
C TYR A 89 2.48 10.39 17.14
N GLU A 90 3.16 11.53 17.19
CA GLU A 90 2.83 12.68 16.33
C GLU A 90 2.99 12.33 14.84
N ALA A 91 4.07 11.65 14.48
CA ALA A 91 4.30 11.15 13.13
C ALA A 91 3.18 10.20 12.68
N ALA A 92 2.75 9.27 13.54
CA ALA A 92 1.71 8.29 13.23
C ALA A 92 0.32 8.92 13.03
N ILE A 93 -0.10 9.86 13.87
CA ILE A 93 -1.40 10.53 13.67
C ILE A 93 -1.39 11.44 12.44
N LYS A 94 -0.24 12.01 12.07
CA LYS A 94 -0.07 12.74 10.81
C LYS A 94 0.05 11.81 9.61
N ALA A 95 0.56 10.59 9.75
CA ALA A 95 0.61 9.60 8.69
C ALA A 95 -0.81 9.16 8.30
N VAL A 96 -1.69 8.97 9.28
CA VAL A 96 -3.12 8.73 9.05
C VAL A 96 -3.78 9.97 8.42
N GLY A 97 -3.57 11.16 9.00
CA GLY A 97 -4.19 12.37 8.48
C GLY A 97 -3.68 12.78 7.10
N ALA A 98 -2.50 12.34 6.68
CA ALA A 98 -2.00 12.48 5.32
C ALA A 98 -2.92 11.77 4.31
N GLN A 99 -3.46 10.61 4.68
CA GLN A 99 -4.39 9.87 3.83
C GLN A 99 -5.68 10.67 3.66
N PHE A 100 -6.19 11.24 4.75
CA PHE A 100 -7.43 12.04 4.73
C PHE A 100 -7.28 13.30 3.88
N VAL A 101 -6.16 14.03 4.03
CA VAL A 101 -5.83 15.17 3.15
C VAL A 101 -5.74 14.74 1.69
N GLY A 102 -5.14 13.58 1.42
CA GLY A 102 -5.06 13.02 0.07
C GLY A 102 -6.44 12.74 -0.53
N LEU A 103 -7.32 12.07 0.24
CA LEU A 103 -8.69 11.79 -0.20
C LEU A 103 -9.51 13.07 -0.39
N ASP A 104 -9.41 14.03 0.52
CA ASP A 104 -10.08 15.33 0.36
C ASP A 104 -9.61 16.04 -0.91
N ALA A 105 -8.30 16.01 -1.21
CA ALA A 105 -7.77 16.59 -2.44
C ALA A 105 -8.25 15.87 -3.72
N ILE A 106 -8.45 14.54 -3.65
CA ILE A 106 -9.01 13.75 -4.76
C ILE A 106 -10.47 14.10 -5.00
N PHE A 107 -11.28 14.15 -3.94
CA PHE A 107 -12.73 14.35 -4.03
C PHE A 107 -13.16 15.81 -4.18
N SER A 108 -12.23 16.75 -3.97
CA SER A 108 -12.40 18.18 -4.30
C SER A 108 -11.79 18.58 -5.64
N ASP A 109 -11.44 17.60 -6.50
CA ASP A 109 -10.82 17.79 -7.82
C ASP A 109 -9.51 18.61 -7.81
N GLN A 110 -8.86 18.71 -6.65
CA GLN A 110 -7.57 19.38 -6.53
C GLN A 110 -6.42 18.51 -7.06
N ALA A 111 -6.57 17.18 -7.02
CA ALA A 111 -5.69 16.19 -7.63
C ALA A 111 -6.55 14.99 -8.08
N LYS A 112 -6.01 14.14 -8.95
CA LYS A 112 -6.62 12.83 -9.25
C LYS A 112 -5.90 11.70 -8.52
N GLN A 113 -4.58 11.84 -8.45
CA GLN A 113 -3.66 10.85 -7.94
C GLN A 113 -2.90 11.47 -6.77
N VAL A 114 -2.82 10.76 -5.64
CA VAL A 114 -2.08 11.22 -4.47
C VAL A 114 -1.10 10.15 -4.03
N PHE A 115 0.12 10.53 -3.67
CA PHE A 115 1.07 9.67 -2.99
C PHE A 115 1.38 10.23 -1.59
N ALA A 116 0.93 9.54 -0.55
CA ALA A 116 1.25 9.85 0.84
C ALA A 116 2.59 9.19 1.22
N LEU A 117 3.64 10.01 1.37
CA LEU A 117 4.99 9.57 1.72
C LEU A 117 5.17 9.66 3.22
N VAL A 118 4.67 8.64 3.91
CA VAL A 118 4.51 8.64 5.36
C VAL A 118 5.48 7.67 6.03
N ARG A 119 5.80 7.97 7.29
CA ARG A 119 6.40 7.06 8.26
C ARG A 119 5.78 7.37 9.62
N PRO A 120 5.41 6.38 10.45
CA PRO A 120 5.54 4.92 10.24
C PRO A 120 4.58 4.33 9.16
N PRO A 121 4.85 3.10 8.65
CA PRO A 121 3.94 2.34 7.78
C PRO A 121 2.69 1.87 8.55
N GLY A 122 1.76 1.16 7.88
CA GLY A 122 0.46 0.84 8.46
C GLY A 122 -0.12 -0.56 8.24
N HIS A 123 0.13 -1.24 7.13
CA HIS A 123 -0.69 -2.40 6.71
C HIS A 123 -0.69 -3.62 7.67
N HIS A 124 0.28 -3.72 8.59
CA HIS A 124 0.34 -4.77 9.62
C HIS A 124 -0.40 -4.44 10.92
N ALA A 125 -0.67 -3.16 11.20
CA ALA A 125 -1.31 -2.77 12.46
C ALA A 125 -2.74 -3.32 12.54
N GLU A 126 -3.02 -4.10 13.58
CA GLU A 126 -4.32 -4.74 13.80
C GLU A 126 -5.23 -3.88 14.69
N TYR A 127 -6.44 -4.36 14.97
CA TYR A 127 -7.43 -3.62 15.77
C TYR A 127 -6.87 -3.17 17.13
N ASP A 128 -6.08 -4.00 17.80
CA ASP A 128 -5.57 -3.75 19.15
C ASP A 128 -4.05 -3.96 19.30
N ARG A 129 -3.30 -3.98 18.19
CA ARG A 129 -1.87 -4.33 18.21
C ARG A 129 -1.05 -3.58 17.17
N ALA A 130 0.11 -3.08 17.61
CA ALA A 130 1.21 -2.63 16.76
C ALA A 130 2.08 -3.84 16.39
N MET A 131 2.50 -3.95 15.13
CA MET A 131 3.41 -5.01 14.67
C MET A 131 3.97 -4.65 13.29
N GLY A 132 5.12 -5.22 12.92
CA GLY A 132 5.68 -5.06 11.58
C GLY A 132 5.99 -3.60 11.26
N PHE A 133 6.53 -2.89 12.25
CA PHE A 133 6.83 -1.46 12.22
C PHE A 133 5.60 -0.54 12.18
N CYS A 134 4.39 -1.09 12.11
CA CYS A 134 3.16 -0.34 11.91
C CYS A 134 2.53 0.04 13.26
N LEU A 135 2.25 1.34 13.45
CA LEU A 135 1.56 1.86 14.65
C LEU A 135 0.06 2.04 14.44
N PHE A 136 -0.36 2.59 13.30
CA PHE A 136 -1.77 2.67 12.92
C PHE A 136 -1.90 2.26 11.47
N ASN A 137 -3.02 1.63 11.11
CA ASN A 137 -3.24 1.15 9.76
C ASN A 137 -3.70 2.30 8.86
N ASN A 138 -2.73 2.97 8.23
CA ASN A 138 -2.93 4.13 7.38
C ASN A 138 -3.98 3.87 6.28
N VAL A 139 -3.82 2.78 5.52
CA VAL A 139 -4.69 2.47 4.37
C VAL A 139 -6.07 2.00 4.81
N ALA A 140 -6.19 1.22 5.89
CA ALA A 140 -7.49 0.85 6.43
C ALA A 140 -8.25 2.07 6.97
N LEU A 141 -7.57 2.98 7.66
CA LEU A 141 -8.18 4.24 8.10
C LEU A 141 -8.60 5.12 6.91
N ALA A 142 -7.82 5.16 5.83
CA ALA A 142 -8.20 5.83 4.59
C ALA A 142 -9.49 5.23 3.99
N ALA A 143 -9.61 3.89 3.97
CA ALA A 143 -10.83 3.22 3.53
C ALA A 143 -12.02 3.56 4.44
N HIS A 144 -11.85 3.54 5.77
CA HIS A 144 -12.91 3.97 6.70
C HIS A 144 -13.32 5.42 6.50
N TYR A 145 -12.39 6.34 6.22
CA TYR A 145 -12.70 7.73 5.88
C TYR A 145 -13.54 7.80 4.61
N ALA A 146 -13.16 7.07 3.56
CA ALA A 146 -13.92 7.01 2.32
C ALA A 146 -15.34 6.43 2.51
N LEU A 147 -15.50 5.40 3.34
CA LEU A 147 -16.82 4.84 3.67
C LEU A 147 -17.68 5.81 4.49
N LYS A 148 -17.12 6.41 5.55
CA LYS A 148 -17.86 7.19 6.55
C LYS A 148 -18.09 8.65 6.14
N LYS A 149 -17.09 9.30 5.53
CA LYS A 149 -17.14 10.73 5.20
C LYS A 149 -17.46 10.98 3.73
N LEU A 150 -16.98 10.13 2.83
CA LEU A 150 -17.22 10.27 1.38
C LEU A 150 -18.38 9.40 0.88
N GLY A 151 -18.90 8.49 1.72
CA GLY A 151 -20.08 7.68 1.42
C GLY A 151 -19.88 6.60 0.36
N LEU A 152 -18.62 6.24 0.05
CA LEU A 152 -18.31 5.21 -0.93
C LEU A 152 -18.81 3.83 -0.48
N LYS A 153 -18.99 2.93 -1.45
CA LYS A 153 -19.52 1.58 -1.27
C LYS A 153 -18.62 0.49 -1.86
N ARG A 154 -17.67 0.85 -2.73
CA ARG A 154 -16.73 -0.10 -3.34
C ARG A 154 -15.35 0.50 -3.37
N ILE A 155 -14.48 0.08 -2.46
CA ILE A 155 -13.09 0.53 -2.35
C ILE A 155 -12.20 -0.67 -2.66
N LEU A 156 -11.28 -0.51 -3.61
CA LEU A 156 -10.25 -1.51 -3.86
C LEU A 156 -8.99 -1.10 -3.12
N ILE A 157 -8.47 -1.98 -2.28
CA ILE A 157 -7.13 -1.87 -1.71
C ILE A 157 -6.23 -2.87 -2.43
N VAL A 158 -5.16 -2.37 -3.05
CA VAL A 158 -4.10 -3.18 -3.66
C VAL A 158 -2.86 -3.08 -2.79
N ASP A 159 -2.45 -4.18 -2.20
CA ASP A 159 -1.23 -4.29 -1.41
C ASP A 159 -0.17 -5.06 -2.18
N TRP A 160 0.88 -4.36 -2.60
CA TRP A 160 2.03 -4.94 -3.27
C TRP A 160 3.29 -4.91 -2.42
N ASP A 161 3.18 -4.48 -1.16
CA ASP A 161 4.26 -4.68 -0.20
C ASP A 161 4.62 -6.18 -0.16
N LEU A 162 5.91 -6.45 0.01
CA LEU A 162 6.42 -7.81 0.06
C LEU A 162 5.70 -8.64 1.13
N HIS A 163 5.34 -8.01 2.24
CA HIS A 163 4.74 -8.69 3.38
C HIS A 163 3.23 -8.67 3.28
N HIS A 164 2.60 -9.73 3.81
CA HIS A 164 1.14 -9.77 3.84
C HIS A 164 0.59 -8.67 4.76
N GLY A 165 -0.25 -7.77 4.22
CA GLY A 165 -0.99 -6.76 4.96
C GLY A 165 -2.10 -7.33 5.87
N ASN A 166 -1.72 -8.18 6.83
CA ASN A 166 -2.61 -8.89 7.75
C ASN A 166 -3.52 -7.96 8.55
N GLY A 167 -3.03 -6.77 8.92
CA GLY A 167 -3.83 -5.77 9.63
C GLY A 167 -4.97 -5.27 8.74
N THR A 168 -4.64 -4.91 7.49
CA THR A 168 -5.62 -4.44 6.51
C THR A 168 -6.64 -5.52 6.15
N GLN A 169 -6.18 -6.77 5.97
CA GLN A 169 -7.09 -7.91 5.78
C GLN A 169 -8.08 -8.02 6.93
N LYS A 170 -7.59 -8.04 8.18
CA LYS A 170 -8.43 -8.19 9.38
C LYS A 170 -9.46 -7.07 9.52
N SER A 171 -9.10 -5.83 9.16
CA SER A 171 -10.02 -4.69 9.18
C SER A 171 -11.27 -4.89 8.32
N PHE A 172 -11.16 -5.64 7.22
CA PHE A 172 -12.23 -5.78 6.23
C PHE A 172 -12.69 -7.22 6.00
N TYR A 173 -12.25 -8.17 6.83
CA TYR A 173 -12.48 -9.60 6.61
C TYR A 173 -13.97 -9.99 6.52
N HIS A 174 -14.85 -9.20 7.14
CA HIS A 174 -16.31 -9.39 7.10
C HIS A 174 -17.06 -8.40 6.20
N HIS A 175 -16.35 -7.56 5.44
CA HIS A 175 -16.91 -6.42 4.73
C HIS A 175 -16.75 -6.57 3.21
N ARG A 176 -17.86 -6.50 2.47
CA ARG A 176 -17.85 -6.56 0.99
C ARG A 176 -17.60 -5.20 0.32
N GLU A 177 -17.76 -4.13 1.08
CA GLU A 177 -17.57 -2.76 0.58
C GLU A 177 -16.09 -2.47 0.26
N VAL A 178 -15.18 -3.27 0.82
CA VAL A 178 -13.74 -3.18 0.61
C VAL A 178 -13.23 -4.49 0.06
N LEU A 179 -12.71 -4.46 -1.17
CA LEU A 179 -11.98 -5.56 -1.76
C LEU A 179 -10.50 -5.38 -1.43
N PHE A 180 -9.92 -6.32 -0.68
CA PHE A 180 -8.50 -6.36 -0.38
C PHE A 180 -7.81 -7.37 -1.29
N PHE A 181 -6.83 -6.92 -2.05
CA PHE A 181 -5.95 -7.76 -2.85
C PHE A 181 -4.52 -7.61 -2.33
N SER A 182 -3.85 -8.71 -1.99
CA SER A 182 -2.45 -8.70 -1.56
C SER A 182 -1.63 -9.73 -2.33
N SER A 183 -0.53 -9.29 -2.91
CA SER A 183 0.52 -10.16 -3.47
C SER A 183 1.76 -10.05 -2.61
N HIS A 184 2.17 -11.14 -1.95
CA HIS A 184 3.21 -11.10 -0.92
C HIS A 184 4.06 -12.36 -0.92
N GLN A 185 5.26 -12.29 -0.34
CA GLN A 185 6.13 -13.44 -0.14
C GLN A 185 5.55 -14.36 0.94
N TYR A 186 5.38 -15.65 0.63
CA TYR A 186 4.86 -16.63 1.56
C TYR A 186 5.79 -17.86 1.66
N PRO A 187 5.98 -18.47 2.85
CA PRO A 187 5.41 -18.17 4.17
C PRO A 187 6.28 -17.17 4.97
N TYR A 188 6.54 -15.98 4.40
CA TYR A 188 7.37 -14.96 5.05
C TYR A 188 6.57 -14.20 6.11
N TYR A 189 7.01 -13.01 6.53
CA TYR A 189 6.31 -12.27 7.60
C TYR A 189 4.86 -11.91 7.19
N PRO A 190 3.86 -12.11 8.09
CA PRO A 190 3.95 -12.66 9.45
C PRO A 190 3.58 -14.17 9.54
N GLY A 191 3.56 -14.89 8.43
CA GLY A 191 3.14 -16.29 8.33
C GLY A 191 1.65 -16.49 8.07
N THR A 192 0.95 -15.42 7.68
CA THR A 192 -0.48 -15.42 7.28
C THR A 192 -0.60 -15.08 5.78
N GLY A 193 -1.82 -14.99 5.26
CA GLY A 193 -2.07 -14.63 3.86
C GLY A 193 -2.16 -15.85 2.94
N THR A 194 -2.64 -16.99 3.45
CA THR A 194 -2.83 -18.16 2.60
C THR A 194 -3.92 -17.93 1.55
N VAL A 195 -3.95 -18.74 0.49
CA VAL A 195 -5.00 -18.65 -0.54
C VAL A 195 -6.39 -18.93 0.01
N GLU A 196 -6.51 -19.65 1.12
CA GLU A 196 -7.79 -19.99 1.74
C GLU A 196 -8.38 -18.87 2.62
N GLU A 197 -7.57 -17.86 2.97
CA GLU A 197 -8.00 -16.69 3.74
C GLU A 197 -8.78 -15.71 2.83
N ILE A 198 -10.03 -16.06 2.49
CA ILE A 198 -10.84 -15.34 1.49
C ILE A 198 -11.92 -14.41 2.07
N GLY A 199 -11.89 -14.15 3.38
CA GLY A 199 -12.94 -13.41 4.08
C GLY A 199 -14.05 -14.30 4.63
N GLU A 200 -14.91 -13.72 5.45
CA GLU A 200 -15.97 -14.42 6.20
C GLU A 200 -17.31 -13.68 6.15
N GLY A 201 -18.41 -14.42 6.28
CA GLY A 201 -19.76 -13.84 6.23
C GLY A 201 -20.00 -13.09 4.92
N GLU A 202 -20.47 -11.84 5.01
CA GLU A 202 -20.71 -10.99 3.84
C GLU A 202 -19.42 -10.61 3.11
N GLY A 203 -18.26 -10.64 3.77
CA GLY A 203 -16.94 -10.34 3.18
C GLY A 203 -16.30 -11.50 2.42
N LYS A 204 -16.92 -12.69 2.43
CA LYS A 204 -16.36 -13.85 1.75
C LYS A 204 -16.22 -13.61 0.24
N GLY A 205 -15.02 -13.83 -0.28
CA GLY A 205 -14.62 -13.52 -1.66
C GLY A 205 -13.97 -12.14 -1.84
N PHE A 206 -14.03 -11.25 -0.84
CA PHE A 206 -13.49 -9.87 -0.92
C PHE A 206 -12.11 -9.70 -0.27
N THR A 207 -11.49 -10.79 0.15
CA THR A 207 -10.06 -10.88 0.47
C THR A 207 -9.42 -11.80 -0.54
N VAL A 208 -8.43 -11.32 -1.29
CA VAL A 208 -7.75 -12.05 -2.37
C VAL A 208 -6.25 -12.05 -2.09
N ASN A 209 -5.77 -13.15 -1.52
CA ASN A 209 -4.35 -13.34 -1.27
C ASN A 209 -3.69 -14.11 -2.41
N VAL A 210 -2.52 -13.62 -2.82
CA VAL A 210 -1.64 -14.28 -3.78
C VAL A 210 -0.28 -14.53 -3.11
N PRO A 211 -0.13 -15.64 -2.35
CA PRO A 211 1.10 -15.98 -1.64
C PRO A 211 2.17 -16.51 -2.62
N LEU A 212 3.13 -15.67 -2.95
CA LEU A 212 4.17 -15.94 -3.94
C LEU A 212 5.44 -16.53 -3.30
N PRO A 213 6.11 -17.49 -3.96
CA PRO A 213 7.42 -17.95 -3.52
C PRO A 213 8.48 -16.84 -3.73
N ALA A 214 9.55 -16.90 -2.94
CA ALA A 214 10.73 -16.07 -3.19
C ALA A 214 11.28 -16.29 -4.61
N GLY A 215 11.86 -15.25 -5.19
CA GLY A 215 12.41 -15.25 -6.54
C GLY A 215 11.44 -14.78 -7.64
N CYS A 216 10.15 -14.62 -7.35
CA CYS A 216 9.21 -14.02 -8.30
C CYS A 216 9.64 -12.57 -8.65
N GLY A 217 9.65 -12.25 -9.94
CA GLY A 217 10.04 -10.93 -10.46
C GLY A 217 8.96 -10.33 -11.36
N ASP A 218 9.38 -9.46 -12.27
CA ASP A 218 8.48 -8.62 -13.07
C ASP A 218 7.39 -9.42 -13.81
N LEU A 219 7.73 -10.57 -14.42
CA LEU A 219 6.77 -11.36 -15.20
C LEU A 219 5.75 -12.10 -14.33
N GLU A 220 6.17 -12.64 -13.19
CA GLU A 220 5.26 -13.30 -12.26
C GLU A 220 4.24 -12.30 -11.70
N TYR A 221 4.71 -11.14 -11.26
CA TYR A 221 3.85 -10.06 -10.77
C TYR A 221 2.93 -9.52 -11.88
N ALA A 222 3.45 -9.28 -13.08
CA ALA A 222 2.64 -8.89 -14.24
C ALA A 222 1.52 -9.90 -14.53
N THR A 223 1.85 -11.20 -14.51
CA THR A 223 0.89 -12.29 -14.76
C THR A 223 -0.19 -12.34 -13.68
N VAL A 224 0.20 -12.27 -12.40
CA VAL A 224 -0.74 -12.23 -11.26
C VAL A 224 -1.72 -11.07 -11.39
N TYR A 225 -1.23 -9.87 -11.70
CA TYR A 225 -2.08 -8.69 -11.77
C TYR A 225 -3.00 -8.73 -12.99
N ARG A 226 -2.48 -9.13 -14.16
CA ARG A 226 -3.29 -9.27 -15.38
C ARG A 226 -4.38 -10.34 -15.26
N GLN A 227 -4.05 -11.49 -14.66
CA GLN A 227 -4.97 -12.63 -14.63
C GLN A 227 -5.88 -12.69 -13.39
N ILE A 228 -5.52 -12.04 -12.28
CA ILE A 228 -6.33 -12.04 -11.05
C ILE A 228 -6.89 -10.64 -10.75
N LEU A 229 -6.03 -9.65 -10.58
CA LEU A 229 -6.47 -8.33 -10.14
C LEU A 229 -7.36 -7.63 -11.18
N LEU A 230 -6.94 -7.56 -12.44
CA LEU A 230 -7.71 -6.85 -13.47
C LEU A 230 -9.12 -7.43 -13.68
N PRO A 231 -9.33 -8.76 -13.82
CA PRO A 231 -10.67 -9.31 -14.03
C PRO A 231 -11.58 -9.11 -12.81
N ILE A 232 -11.05 -9.25 -11.60
CA ILE A 232 -11.81 -8.98 -10.37
C ILE A 232 -12.20 -7.50 -10.31
N ALA A 233 -11.25 -6.59 -10.57
CA ALA A 233 -11.50 -5.15 -10.53
C ALA A 233 -12.53 -4.70 -11.58
N GLU A 234 -12.54 -5.31 -12.77
CA GLU A 234 -13.53 -5.06 -13.82
C GLU A 234 -14.95 -5.37 -13.34
N ARG A 235 -15.12 -6.45 -12.58
CA ARG A 235 -16.40 -6.84 -11.99
C ARG A 235 -16.76 -6.01 -10.78
N PHE A 236 -15.79 -5.77 -9.90
CA PHE A 236 -15.99 -5.03 -8.65
C PHE A 236 -16.30 -3.55 -8.90
N LYS A 237 -15.75 -2.94 -9.95
CA LYS A 237 -15.98 -1.54 -10.34
C LYS A 237 -15.76 -0.58 -9.17
N PRO A 238 -14.53 -0.49 -8.64
CA PRO A 238 -14.23 0.35 -7.48
C PRO A 238 -14.54 1.83 -7.75
N GLU A 239 -14.93 2.54 -6.70
CA GLU A 239 -15.19 3.99 -6.69
C GLU A 239 -13.98 4.80 -6.21
N LEU A 240 -12.97 4.09 -5.70
CA LEU A 240 -11.68 4.57 -5.24
C LEU A 240 -10.71 3.38 -5.23
N VAL A 241 -9.46 3.62 -5.65
CA VAL A 241 -8.38 2.67 -5.48
C VAL A 241 -7.37 3.22 -4.48
N LEU A 242 -7.07 2.41 -3.47
CA LEU A 242 -6.03 2.65 -2.48
C LEU A 242 -4.90 1.65 -2.70
N VAL A 243 -3.66 2.07 -2.51
CA VAL A 243 -2.48 1.21 -2.69
C VAL A 243 -1.61 1.25 -1.44
N SER A 244 -1.41 0.09 -0.83
CA SER A 244 -0.31 -0.14 0.10
C SER A 244 0.95 -0.35 -0.72
N ALA A 245 1.70 0.74 -0.91
CA ALA A 245 2.81 0.82 -1.84
C ALA A 245 4.15 0.58 -1.12
N GLY A 246 4.42 -0.69 -0.81
CA GLY A 246 5.74 -1.14 -0.38
C GLY A 246 6.70 -1.29 -1.55
N PHE A 247 8.00 -1.13 -1.31
CA PHE A 247 9.03 -1.30 -2.34
C PHE A 247 10.09 -2.35 -1.97
N ASP A 248 9.79 -3.18 -0.98
CA ASP A 248 10.59 -4.31 -0.52
C ASP A 248 10.46 -5.57 -1.39
N ILE A 249 9.61 -5.54 -2.41
CA ILE A 249 9.63 -6.50 -3.52
C ILE A 249 10.85 -6.31 -4.45
N TYR A 250 11.60 -5.22 -4.29
CA TYR A 250 12.78 -4.90 -5.08
C TYR A 250 13.86 -5.98 -4.96
N PHE A 251 14.49 -6.36 -6.08
CA PHE A 251 15.44 -7.48 -6.16
C PHE A 251 16.65 -7.41 -5.21
N GLY A 252 16.97 -6.22 -4.71
CA GLY A 252 18.06 -5.97 -3.77
C GLY A 252 17.60 -5.47 -2.40
N ASP A 253 16.34 -5.71 -2.02
CA ASP A 253 15.84 -5.35 -0.70
C ASP A 253 16.36 -6.31 0.38
N PRO A 254 16.84 -5.80 1.54
CA PRO A 254 17.40 -6.66 2.57
C PRO A 254 16.36 -7.48 3.37
N LEU A 255 15.08 -7.11 3.31
CA LEU A 255 14.01 -7.81 4.04
C LEU A 255 13.16 -8.72 3.14
N GLY A 256 13.61 -9.01 1.93
CA GLY A 256 12.87 -9.84 0.98
C GLY A 256 13.69 -10.75 0.12
N GLY A 257 13.00 -11.58 -0.65
CA GLY A 257 13.59 -12.52 -1.60
C GLY A 257 13.00 -12.40 -3.01
N MET A 258 12.19 -11.36 -3.28
CA MET A 258 11.63 -11.12 -4.62
C MET A 258 12.68 -10.56 -5.57
N GLN A 259 12.36 -10.52 -6.86
CA GLN A 259 13.25 -10.10 -7.94
C GLN A 259 12.61 -9.00 -8.81
N VAL A 260 11.77 -8.16 -8.22
CA VAL A 260 11.08 -7.09 -8.97
C VAL A 260 12.02 -5.92 -9.21
N THR A 261 11.98 -5.36 -10.41
CA THR A 261 12.77 -4.18 -10.79
C THR A 261 11.92 -2.91 -10.68
N PRO A 262 12.52 -1.71 -10.71
CA PRO A 262 11.75 -0.46 -10.80
C PRO A 262 10.80 -0.42 -12.00
N ILE A 263 11.15 -1.12 -13.09
CA ILE A 263 10.30 -1.28 -14.28
C ILE A 263 9.09 -2.18 -14.00
N GLY A 264 9.28 -3.26 -13.25
CA GLY A 264 8.18 -4.11 -12.79
C GLY A 264 7.20 -3.37 -11.90
N VAL A 265 7.69 -2.61 -10.90
CA VAL A 265 6.82 -1.81 -10.02
C VAL A 265 6.09 -0.71 -10.79
N ALA A 266 6.76 -0.07 -11.76
CA ALA A 266 6.10 0.86 -12.68
C ALA A 266 4.95 0.17 -13.44
N TYR A 267 5.15 -1.06 -13.91
CA TYR A 267 4.09 -1.80 -14.59
C TYR A 267 2.91 -2.13 -13.66
N LEU A 268 3.17 -2.51 -12.40
CA LEU A 268 2.10 -2.66 -11.41
C LEU A 268 1.30 -1.35 -11.22
N ALA A 269 2.01 -0.22 -11.08
CA ALA A 269 1.38 1.09 -10.97
C ALA A 269 0.57 1.45 -12.22
N ARG A 270 1.03 1.08 -13.43
CA ARG A 270 0.25 1.22 -14.67
C ARG A 270 -1.05 0.45 -14.61
N LEU A 271 -1.03 -0.82 -14.22
CA LEU A 271 -2.24 -1.65 -14.15
C LEU A 271 -3.25 -1.11 -13.13
N VAL A 272 -2.76 -0.70 -11.95
CA VAL A 272 -3.61 -0.11 -10.91
C VAL A 272 -4.18 1.25 -11.36
N LYS A 273 -3.38 2.07 -12.04
CA LYS A 273 -3.84 3.33 -12.63
C LYS A 273 -4.92 3.09 -13.70
N GLN A 274 -4.77 2.06 -14.53
CA GLN A 274 -5.79 1.69 -15.53
C GLN A 274 -7.13 1.34 -14.87
N ILE A 275 -7.12 0.58 -13.76
CA ILE A 275 -8.34 0.32 -12.97
C ILE A 275 -8.96 1.63 -12.51
N ALA A 276 -8.15 2.53 -11.93
CA ALA A 276 -8.64 3.79 -11.40
C ALA A 276 -9.23 4.70 -12.49
N ASP A 277 -8.53 4.85 -13.62
CA ASP A 277 -8.99 5.63 -14.77
C ASP A 277 -10.32 5.09 -15.32
N LYS A 278 -10.45 3.76 -15.41
CA LYS A 278 -11.62 3.10 -15.98
C LYS A 278 -12.84 3.14 -15.07
N HIS A 279 -12.69 2.92 -13.76
CA HIS A 279 -13.82 2.69 -12.86
C HIS A 279 -14.12 3.84 -11.91
N CYS A 280 -13.13 4.66 -11.56
CA CYS A 280 -13.29 5.74 -10.59
C CYS A 280 -12.73 7.09 -11.03
N ASN A 281 -12.73 7.40 -12.33
CA ASN A 281 -12.30 8.70 -12.88
C ASN A 281 -10.85 9.09 -12.54
N GLY A 282 -9.99 8.09 -12.30
CA GLY A 282 -8.59 8.25 -11.93
C GLY A 282 -8.34 8.53 -10.45
N ARG A 283 -9.34 8.30 -9.57
CA ARG A 283 -9.24 8.47 -8.11
C ARG A 283 -8.35 7.38 -7.51
N LEU A 284 -7.11 7.73 -7.26
CA LEU A 284 -6.06 6.82 -6.81
C LEU A 284 -5.24 7.46 -5.68
N LEU A 285 -5.10 6.75 -4.57
CA LEU A 285 -4.22 7.14 -3.47
C LEU A 285 -3.23 6.01 -3.20
N LEU A 286 -1.94 6.32 -3.24
CA LEU A 286 -0.86 5.43 -2.84
C LEU A 286 -0.32 5.85 -1.48
N THR A 287 -0.03 4.89 -0.63
CA THR A 287 0.51 5.09 0.72
C THR A 287 1.82 4.33 0.82
N LEU A 288 2.90 5.02 1.18
CA LEU A 288 4.20 4.36 1.38
C LEU A 288 4.11 3.37 2.56
N GLU A 289 4.46 2.12 2.30
CA GLU A 289 4.58 1.05 3.33
C GLU A 289 6.06 0.72 3.55
N GLY A 290 6.51 -0.50 3.21
CA GLY A 290 7.87 -1.01 3.32
C GLY A 290 8.82 -0.59 2.19
N GLY A 291 9.97 -1.26 2.11
CA GLY A 291 11.07 -0.93 1.20
C GLY A 291 12.27 -0.34 1.95
N TYR A 292 13.36 -1.11 2.00
CA TYR A 292 14.48 -0.92 2.92
C TYR A 292 15.83 -0.84 2.18
N SER A 293 15.88 -1.22 0.90
CA SER A 293 16.93 -0.77 -0.02
C SER A 293 16.73 0.70 -0.37
N LEU A 294 17.50 1.60 0.26
CA LEU A 294 17.32 3.05 0.07
C LEU A 294 17.33 3.48 -1.41
N GLN A 295 18.25 2.92 -2.20
CA GLN A 295 18.34 3.24 -3.63
C GLN A 295 17.18 2.58 -4.41
N GLY A 296 16.90 1.30 -4.17
CA GLY A 296 15.79 0.60 -4.83
C GLY A 296 14.43 1.24 -4.55
N LEU A 297 14.20 1.67 -3.31
CA LEU A 297 13.04 2.43 -2.86
C LEU A 297 12.87 3.72 -3.66
N ALA A 298 13.91 4.55 -3.73
CA ALA A 298 13.83 5.84 -4.41
C ALA A 298 13.67 5.69 -5.94
N ASP A 299 14.32 4.70 -6.55
CA ASP A 299 14.21 4.44 -7.98
C ASP A 299 12.84 3.87 -8.36
N SER A 300 12.31 2.96 -7.54
CA SER A 300 10.98 2.37 -7.76
C SER A 300 9.87 3.40 -7.57
N LEU A 301 9.96 4.23 -6.52
CA LEU A 301 9.02 5.34 -6.31
C LEU A 301 9.06 6.36 -7.45
N ALA A 302 10.26 6.69 -7.94
CA ALA A 302 10.42 7.55 -9.11
C ALA A 302 9.72 6.94 -10.33
N ALA A 303 9.94 5.65 -10.60
CA ALA A 303 9.32 4.95 -11.72
C ALA A 303 7.78 4.95 -11.62
N VAL A 304 7.22 4.75 -10.43
CA VAL A 304 5.77 4.91 -10.18
C VAL A 304 5.30 6.32 -10.53
N LEU A 305 5.97 7.38 -10.04
CA LEU A 305 5.58 8.75 -10.33
C LEU A 305 5.61 9.08 -11.83
N PHE A 306 6.59 8.54 -12.57
CA PHE A 306 6.67 8.68 -14.02
C PHE A 306 5.47 8.02 -14.72
N GLU A 307 5.04 6.84 -14.29
CA GLU A 307 3.82 6.19 -14.81
C GLU A 307 2.55 6.99 -14.51
N LEU A 308 2.38 7.44 -13.26
CA LEU A 308 1.22 8.26 -12.87
C LEU A 308 1.14 9.58 -13.67
N ALA A 309 2.29 10.11 -14.07
CA ALA A 309 2.42 11.33 -14.87
C ALA A 309 2.25 11.11 -16.39
N GLY A 310 2.09 9.86 -16.85
CA GLY A 310 2.03 9.53 -18.27
C GLY A 310 3.38 9.71 -18.99
N ARG A 311 4.48 9.62 -18.25
CA ARG A 311 5.86 9.75 -18.75
C ARG A 311 6.63 8.45 -18.52
N SER A 312 6.05 7.35 -19.00
CA SER A 312 6.54 6.00 -18.72
C SER A 312 8.04 5.84 -18.93
N LEU A 313 8.69 5.15 -17.98
CA LEU A 313 10.08 4.72 -18.11
C LEU A 313 10.21 3.27 -18.57
N ILE A 314 9.10 2.57 -18.80
CA ILE A 314 9.08 1.16 -19.21
C ILE A 314 9.48 1.09 -20.68
N PRO A 315 10.60 0.45 -21.04
CA PRO A 315 10.98 0.21 -22.43
C PRO A 315 9.89 -0.57 -23.18
N THR A 316 9.67 -0.27 -24.46
CA THR A 316 8.62 -0.90 -25.27
C THR A 316 8.72 -2.42 -25.29
N ASP A 317 9.93 -2.96 -25.46
CA ASP A 317 10.19 -4.41 -25.45
C ASP A 317 9.83 -5.05 -24.10
N LYS A 318 10.08 -4.36 -22.99
CA LYS A 318 9.71 -4.82 -21.65
C LYS A 318 8.21 -4.73 -21.38
N LEU A 319 7.55 -3.71 -21.93
CA LEU A 319 6.10 -3.61 -21.86
C LEU A 319 5.43 -4.76 -22.61
N GLU A 320 5.80 -4.97 -23.87
CA GLU A 320 5.30 -6.07 -24.70
C GLU A 320 5.55 -7.41 -24.00
N GLU A 321 6.74 -7.59 -23.41
CA GLU A 321 7.06 -8.80 -22.65
C GLU A 321 6.10 -9.03 -21.48
N MET A 322 5.81 -8.00 -20.67
CA MET A 322 4.90 -8.12 -19.51
C MET A 322 3.41 -8.20 -19.88
N GLU A 323 3.02 -7.71 -21.07
CA GLU A 323 1.65 -7.77 -21.59
C GLU A 323 1.34 -9.12 -22.26
N GLU A 324 2.31 -9.71 -22.95
CA GLU A 324 2.10 -10.89 -23.79
C GLU A 324 2.57 -12.21 -23.17
N LYS A 325 3.63 -12.17 -22.34
CA LYS A 325 4.17 -13.40 -21.73
C LYS A 325 3.56 -13.61 -20.35
N ASP A 326 3.09 -14.83 -20.15
CA ASP A 326 2.66 -15.31 -18.85
C ASP A 326 3.78 -16.17 -18.23
N ARG A 327 4.12 -15.86 -16.98
CA ARG A 327 4.92 -16.72 -16.12
C ARG A 327 4.13 -16.98 -14.85
N GLU A 328 3.22 -17.93 -14.93
CA GLU A 328 2.29 -18.25 -13.85
C GLU A 328 3.04 -18.88 -12.67
N PRO A 329 3.02 -18.25 -11.48
CA PRO A 329 3.45 -18.92 -10.26
C PRO A 329 2.52 -20.09 -9.97
N GLU A 330 3.04 -21.19 -9.39
CA GLU A 330 2.23 -22.40 -9.12
C GLU A 330 0.96 -22.11 -8.31
N VAL A 331 1.02 -21.12 -7.41
CA VAL A 331 -0.09 -20.70 -6.57
C VAL A 331 -1.29 -20.15 -7.36
N LEU A 332 -1.08 -19.65 -8.58
CA LEU A 332 -2.09 -18.92 -9.35
C LEU A 332 -3.33 -19.76 -9.64
N ASN A 333 -3.15 -21.05 -9.92
CA ASN A 333 -4.27 -21.96 -10.15
C ASN A 333 -5.08 -22.21 -8.88
N TYR A 334 -4.43 -22.24 -7.71
CA TYR A 334 -5.12 -22.35 -6.43
C TYR A 334 -5.91 -21.07 -6.12
N VAL A 335 -5.32 -19.89 -6.36
CA VAL A 335 -6.01 -18.59 -6.24
C VAL A 335 -7.27 -18.57 -7.13
N LYS A 336 -7.15 -18.94 -8.41
CA LYS A 336 -8.33 -19.03 -9.30
C LYS A 336 -9.37 -20.02 -8.77
N ALA A 337 -8.93 -21.20 -8.31
CA ALA A 337 -9.83 -22.25 -7.85
C ALA A 337 -10.65 -21.86 -6.61
N VAL A 338 -10.06 -21.14 -5.65
CA VAL A 338 -10.77 -20.70 -4.43
C VAL A 338 -11.70 -19.50 -4.70
N HIS A 339 -11.39 -18.71 -5.74
CA HIS A 339 -12.12 -17.47 -6.03
C HIS A 339 -13.16 -17.58 -7.15
N LYS A 340 -13.10 -18.58 -8.03
CA LYS A 340 -13.99 -18.69 -9.21
C LYS A 340 -15.49 -18.64 -8.91
N ASP A 341 -15.92 -19.10 -7.73
CA ASP A 341 -17.33 -19.09 -7.34
C ASP A 341 -17.81 -17.67 -6.95
N PHE A 342 -16.88 -16.78 -6.59
CA PHE A 342 -17.14 -15.37 -6.27
C PHE A 342 -16.85 -14.45 -7.47
N TRP A 343 -15.84 -14.83 -8.26
CA TRP A 343 -15.33 -14.11 -9.42
C TRP A 343 -15.28 -15.06 -10.63
N PRO A 344 -16.43 -15.29 -11.31
CA PRO A 344 -16.53 -16.15 -12.50
C PRO A 344 -15.55 -15.85 -13.63
N GLU A 345 -14.98 -14.65 -13.68
CA GLU A 345 -13.94 -14.26 -14.64
C GLU A 345 -12.61 -15.01 -14.44
N LEU A 346 -12.45 -15.67 -13.29
CA LEU A 346 -11.29 -16.49 -12.96
C LEU A 346 -11.50 -17.99 -13.25
N ALA A 347 -12.70 -18.37 -13.72
CA ALA A 347 -13.11 -19.76 -13.91
C ALA A 347 -12.53 -20.42 -15.17
#